data_AF-A0A6B3G2T1-F1
#
_entry.id   AF-A0A6B3G2T1-F1
#
_cell.length_a   1.000
_cell.length_b   1.000
_cell.length_c   1.000
_cell.angle_alpha   90.00
_cell.angle_beta   90.00
_cell.angle_gamma   90.00
#
_symmetry.space_group_name_H-M   'P 1'
#
loop_
_entity.id
_entity.type
_entity.pdbx_description
1 polymer ?
#
loop_
_entity_poly.entity_id
_entity_poly.type
_entity_poly.pdbx_seq_one_letter_code
_entity_poly.pdbx_strand_id
1 'polypeptide(L)' 'ADQLQTWGERVGARTVRGPEGGDPASIAYDAVKEGIAEGADVVLIDTAGRLHTKTGLMDELGKVKRVV' A
#
# COMPACT_ATOMS: atom_id res chain seq x y z
N ALA A 1 2.31 -3.81 11.47
CA ALA A 1 3.15 -3.10 10.47
C ALA A 1 3.79 -1.87 11.13
N ASP A 2 4.61 -2.14 12.15
CA ASP A 2 4.99 -1.10 13.11
C ASP A 2 6.26 -0.37 12.66
N GLN A 3 7.09 -1.05 11.87
CA GLN A 3 8.26 -0.46 11.25
C GLN A 3 7.89 0.65 10.25
N LEU A 4 6.95 0.39 9.33
CA LEU A 4 6.55 1.38 8.32
C LEU A 4 5.94 2.63 8.97
N GLN A 5 5.10 2.43 10.00
CA GLN A 5 4.54 3.56 10.76
C GLN A 5 5.64 4.38 11.45
N THR A 6 6.58 3.72 12.12
CA THR A 6 7.69 4.40 12.80
C THR A 6 8.52 5.23 11.82
N TRP A 7 8.77 4.71 10.60
CA TRP A 7 9.47 5.44 9.56
C TRP A 7 8.64 6.60 9.02
N GLY A 8 7.34 6.39 8.76
CA GLY A 8 6.42 7.43 8.31
C GLY A 8 6.37 8.61 9.29
N GLU A 9 6.18 8.32 10.58
CA GLU A 9 6.18 9.34 11.64
C GLU A 9 7.50 10.13 11.70
N ARG A 10 8.65 9.47 11.51
CA ARG A 10 9.96 10.13 11.52
C ARG A 10 10.15 11.11 10.36
N VAL A 11 9.55 10.86 9.21
CA VAL A 11 9.71 11.71 8.01
C VAL A 11 8.49 12.59 7.74
N GLY A 12 7.46 12.55 8.61
CA GLY A 12 6.21 13.26 8.42
C GLY A 12 5.34 12.69 7.29
N ALA A 13 5.59 11.45 6.86
CA ALA A 13 4.78 10.78 5.85
C ALA A 13 3.59 10.07 6.50
N ARG A 14 2.39 10.35 5.98
CA ARG A 14 1.19 9.65 6.37
C ARG A 14 1.29 8.16 6.01
N THR A 15 0.87 7.29 6.93
CA THR A 15 0.94 5.83 6.74
C THR A 15 -0.46 5.24 6.76
N VAL A 16 -0.83 4.53 5.70
CA VAL A 16 -2.10 3.79 5.61
C VAL A 16 -1.85 2.33 5.97
N ARG A 17 -2.70 1.75 6.83
CA ARG A 17 -2.55 0.37 7.32
C ARG A 17 -3.90 -0.34 7.39
N GLY A 18 -3.93 -1.57 6.89
CA GLY A 18 -5.04 -2.49 7.11
C GLY A 18 -4.84 -3.37 8.36
N PRO A 19 -5.84 -4.21 8.66
CA PRO A 19 -5.74 -5.20 9.73
C PRO A 19 -4.63 -6.22 9.45
N GLU A 20 -4.10 -6.84 10.51
CA GLU A 20 -3.13 -7.92 10.38
C GLU A 20 -3.73 -9.09 9.59
N GLY A 21 -3.00 -9.60 8.59
CA GLY A 21 -3.51 -10.60 7.65
C GLY A 21 -4.54 -10.07 6.64
N GLY A 22 -4.78 -8.75 6.59
CA GLY A 22 -5.62 -8.12 5.60
C GLY A 22 -5.09 -8.27 4.17
N ASP A 23 -5.99 -8.20 3.21
CA ASP A 23 -5.67 -8.27 1.79
C ASP A 23 -4.76 -7.09 1.37
N PRO A 24 -3.53 -7.34 0.88
CA PRO A 24 -2.63 -6.28 0.46
C PRO A 24 -3.18 -5.41 -0.67
N ALA A 25 -4.00 -5.98 -1.58
CA ALA A 25 -4.54 -5.22 -2.69
C ALA A 25 -5.57 -4.18 -2.23
N SER A 26 -6.41 -4.55 -1.27
CA SER A 26 -7.35 -3.64 -0.60
C SER A 26 -6.62 -2.51 0.14
N ILE A 27 -5.54 -2.81 0.86
CA ILE A 27 -4.72 -1.79 1.56
C ILE A 27 -4.07 -0.83 0.55
N ALA A 28 -3.55 -1.35 -0.56
CA ALA A 28 -2.97 -0.53 -1.61
C ALA A 28 -4.02 0.38 -2.28
N TYR A 29 -5.24 -0.12 -2.49
CA TYR A 29 -6.34 0.66 -3.02
C TYR A 29 -6.71 1.83 -2.10
N ASP A 30 -6.85 1.57 -0.79
CA ASP A 30 -7.17 2.60 0.19
C ASP A 30 -6.06 3.66 0.26
N ALA A 31 -4.79 3.25 0.22
CA ALA A 31 -3.65 4.17 0.22
C ALA A 31 -3.65 5.11 -1.00
N VAL A 32 -3.97 4.60 -2.19
CA VAL A 32 -4.07 5.43 -3.41
C VAL A 32 -5.27 6.37 -3.33
N LYS A 33 -6.44 5.86 -2.91
CA LYS A 33 -7.66 6.66 -2.76
C LYS A 33 -7.44 7.83 -1.79
N GLU A 34 -6.78 7.58 -0.67
CA GLU A 34 -6.44 8.58 0.32
C GLU A 34 -5.40 9.57 -0.20
N GLY A 35 -4.35 9.09 -0.87
CA GLY A 35 -3.37 9.95 -1.54
C GLY A 35 -4.00 10.91 -2.55
N ILE A 36 -4.97 10.45 -3.34
CA ILE A 36 -5.73 11.31 -4.27
C ILE A 36 -6.53 12.37 -3.50
N ALA A 37 -7.24 11.97 -2.43
CA ALA A 37 -8.06 12.88 -1.64
C ALA A 37 -7.22 13.97 -0.94
N GLU A 38 -5.99 13.64 -0.55
CA GLU A 38 -5.06 14.56 0.09
C GLU A 38 -4.20 15.36 -0.89
N GLY A 39 -4.30 15.08 -2.19
CA GLY A 39 -3.48 15.73 -3.21
C GLY A 39 -2.00 15.37 -3.09
N ALA A 40 -1.68 14.16 -2.63
CA ALA A 40 -0.31 13.68 -2.50
C ALA A 40 0.34 13.49 -3.89
N ASP A 41 1.57 13.97 -4.06
CA ASP A 41 2.32 13.79 -5.30
C ASP A 41 2.73 12.33 -5.53
N VAL A 42 2.97 11.59 -4.44
CA VAL A 42 3.51 10.22 -4.47
C VAL A 42 2.85 9.37 -3.39
N VAL A 43 2.50 8.13 -3.76
CA VAL A 43 2.08 7.07 -2.84
C VAL A 43 3.08 5.91 -2.94
N LEU A 44 3.63 5.49 -1.79
CA LEU A 44 4.56 4.36 -1.70
C LEU A 44 3.87 3.17 -1.04
N ILE A 45 3.86 2.03 -1.74
CA ILE A 45 3.26 0.78 -1.25
C ILE A 45 4.37 -0.20 -0.88
N ASP A 46 4.40 -0.61 0.39
CA ASP A 46 5.27 -1.69 0.86
C ASP A 46 4.60 -3.06 0.59
N THR A 47 5.36 -3.99 0.00
CA THR A 47 4.84 -5.32 -0.38
C THR A 47 5.71 -6.41 0.20
N ALA A 48 5.10 -7.54 0.55
CA ALA A 48 5.85 -8.66 1.11
C ALA A 48 6.91 -9.19 0.11
N GLY A 49 8.18 -9.28 0.55
CA GLY A 49 9.32 -9.68 -0.28
C GLY A 49 9.42 -11.16 -0.67
N ARG A 50 8.34 -11.96 -0.54
CA ARG A 50 8.37 -13.40 -0.80
C ARG A 50 8.19 -13.69 -2.29
N LEU A 51 9.30 -13.81 -3.02
CA LEU A 51 9.37 -14.07 -4.47
C LEU A 51 8.51 -15.25 -4.94
N HIS A 52 8.30 -16.25 -4.08
CA HIS A 52 7.68 -17.52 -4.42
C HIS A 52 6.14 -17.52 -4.42
N THR A 53 5.49 -16.49 -3.88
CA THR A 53 4.01 -16.37 -3.81
C THR A 53 3.47 -15.16 -4.60
N LYS A 54 4.27 -14.61 -5.52
CA LYS A 54 4.04 -13.30 -6.15
C LYS A 54 2.94 -13.22 -7.21
N THR A 55 2.47 -14.33 -7.76
CA THR A 55 1.55 -14.28 -8.92
C THR A 55 0.20 -13.63 -8.54
N GLY A 56 -0.41 -14.04 -7.43
CA GLY A 56 -1.71 -13.50 -7.00
C GLY A 56 -1.66 -12.00 -6.64
N LEU A 57 -0.62 -11.57 -5.91
CA LEU A 57 -0.45 -10.18 -5.50
C LEU A 57 -0.22 -9.25 -6.71
N MET A 58 0.61 -9.65 -7.66
CA MET A 58 0.89 -8.83 -8.85
C MET A 58 -0.32 -8.73 -9.79
N ASP A 59 -1.13 -9.79 -9.88
CA ASP A 59 -2.37 -9.79 -10.65
C ASP A 59 -3.42 -8.84 -10.03
N GLU A 60 -3.51 -8.80 -8.70
CA GLU A 60 -4.41 -7.89 -7.97
C GLU A 60 -3.95 -6.43 -8.03
N LEU A 61 -2.65 -6.16 -7.82
CA LEU A 61 -2.07 -4.82 -8.01
C LEU A 61 -2.21 -4.34 -9.46
N GLY A 62 -2.10 -5.25 -10.44
CA GLY A 62 -2.35 -4.98 -11.85
C GLY A 62 -3.81 -4.65 -12.18
N LYS A 63 -4.78 -5.07 -11.35
CA LYS A 63 -6.17 -4.59 -11.43
C LYS A 63 -6.30 -3.17 -10.88
N VAL A 64 -5.66 -2.86 -9.76
CA VAL A 64 -5.66 -1.51 -9.16
C VAL A 64 -5.08 -0.49 -10.15
N LYS A 65 -3.94 -0.79 -10.79
CA LYS A 65 -3.34 0.05 -11.85
C LYS A 65 -4.26 0.27 -13.07
N ARG A 66 -5.23 -0.62 -13.32
CA ARG A 66 -6.13 -0.51 -14.48
C ARG A 66 -7.33 0.40 -14.23
N VAL A 67 -7.62 0.69 -12.96
CA VAL A 67 -8.79 1.47 -12.54
C VAL A 67 -8.41 2.93 -12.26
N VAL A 68 -7.12 3.22 -12.06
CA VAL A 68 -6.57 4.57 -11.80
C VAL A 68 -5.73 5.03 -12.99
#